data_AF-A0AAV2IEC8-F1
#
_entry.id   AF-A0AAV2IEC8-F1
#
_cell.length_a   1.000
_cell.length_b   1.000
_cell.length_c   1.000
_cell.angle_alpha   90.00
_cell.angle_beta   90.00
_cell.angle_gamma   90.00
#
_symmetry.space_group_name_H-M   'P 1'
#
loop_
_entity.id
_entity.type
_entity.pdbx_description
1 polymer ?
#
loop_
_entity_poly.entity_id
_entity_poly.type
_entity_poly.pdbx_seq_one_letter_code
_entity_poly.pdbx_strand_id
1 'polypeptide(L)'
;MIFLCMGGKLDPAKAFVATTLFSILHNSLNNFAHFIPSIVQAKISLRRLNDFLHKNDIAKDVVLQDKWADSEVSVHIDKGEFKWTPSGEHATLQGIDMEIAKGSFVAVVGSVGTGKSSLLSAIMGQMHKSHGTVNVQVSI
;
A
#
# COMPACT_ATOMS: atom_id res chain seq x y z
N MET A 1 37.49 -35.41 -26.25
CA MET A 1 38.46 -34.89 -27.24
C MET A 1 39.77 -34.46 -26.58
N ILE A 2 39.78 -33.56 -25.59
CA ILE A 2 41.02 -33.05 -24.94
C ILE A 2 41.87 -34.15 -24.26
N PHE A 3 41.27 -35.14 -23.58
CA PHE A 3 42.00 -36.22 -22.89
C PHE A 3 42.68 -37.24 -23.83
N LEU A 4 42.13 -37.44 -25.03
CA LEU A 4 42.69 -38.30 -26.07
C LEU A 4 43.91 -37.66 -26.74
N CYS A 5 43.91 -36.34 -26.88
CA CYS A 5 45.04 -35.57 -27.42
C CYS A 5 46.27 -35.52 -26.48
N MET A 6 46.10 -35.81 -25.18
CA MET A 6 47.18 -35.85 -24.18
C MET A 6 47.81 -37.24 -23.99
N GLY A 7 47.50 -38.23 -24.85
CA GLY A 7 48.12 -39.56 -24.82
C GLY A 7 47.56 -40.52 -23.76
N GLY A 8 46.43 -40.20 -23.13
CA GLY A 8 45.77 -41.08 -22.15
C GLY A 8 45.01 -42.24 -22.80
N LYS A 9 45.20 -43.49 -22.35
CA LYS A 9 44.38 -44.64 -22.76
C LYS A 9 42.95 -44.49 -22.23
N LEU A 10 41.99 -44.35 -23.14
CA LEU A 10 40.57 -44.27 -22.81
C LEU A 10 40.01 -45.68 -22.58
N ASP A 11 39.82 -46.05 -21.32
CA ASP A 11 39.14 -47.28 -20.92
C ASP A 11 37.62 -47.08 -21.03
N PRO A 12 36.85 -48.00 -21.64
CA PRO A 12 35.39 -47.97 -21.63
C PRO A 12 34.79 -47.62 -20.26
N ALA A 13 35.35 -48.15 -19.17
CA ALA A 13 34.88 -47.86 -17.82
C ALA A 13 34.95 -46.36 -17.48
N LYS A 14 36.03 -45.67 -17.87
CA LYS A 14 36.19 -44.22 -17.65
C LYS A 14 35.27 -43.40 -18.54
N ALA A 15 35.04 -43.84 -19.77
CA ALA A 15 34.11 -43.17 -20.70
C ALA A 15 32.66 -43.24 -20.20
N PHE A 16 32.22 -44.40 -19.69
CA PHE A 16 30.88 -44.56 -19.12
C PHE A 16 30.69 -43.72 -17.87
N VAL A 17 31.63 -43.77 -16.91
CA VAL A 17 31.55 -42.96 -15.68
C VAL A 17 31.53 -41.46 -15.98
N ALA A 18 32.38 -41.00 -16.91
CA ALA A 18 32.40 -39.58 -17.32
C ALA A 18 31.09 -39.16 -18.01
N THR A 19 30.51 -40.02 -18.86
CA THR A 19 29.23 -39.75 -19.53
C THR A 19 28.08 -39.69 -18.54
N THR A 20 28.02 -40.60 -17.57
CA THR A 20 27.01 -40.60 -16.51
C THR A 20 27.13 -39.37 -15.63
N LEU A 21 28.35 -39.01 -15.20
CA LEU A 21 28.59 -37.82 -14.37
C LEU A 21 28.18 -36.53 -15.11
N PHE A 22 28.53 -36.43 -16.39
CA PHE A 22 28.14 -35.29 -17.23
C PHE A 22 26.62 -35.21 -17.39
N SER A 23 25.94 -36.35 -17.59
CA SER A 23 24.48 -36.40 -17.71
C SER A 23 23.77 -35.97 -16.42
N ILE A 24 24.25 -36.42 -15.25
CA ILE A 24 23.72 -35.99 -13.94
C ILE A 24 23.90 -34.48 -13.76
N LEU A 25 25.10 -33.95 -14.03
CA LEU A 25 25.40 -32.53 -13.90
C LEU A 25 24.54 -31.68 -14.86
N HIS A 26 24.40 -32.11 -16.11
CA HIS A 26 23.54 -31.47 -17.09
C HIS A 26 22.08 -31.43 -16.64
N ASN A 27 21.56 -32.54 -16.09
CA ASN A 27 20.20 -32.59 -15.55
C ASN A 27 20.01 -31.66 -14.35
N SER A 28 20.99 -31.59 -13.44
CA SER A 28 20.98 -30.64 -12.32
C SER A 28 21.02 -29.18 -12.77
N LEU A 29 21.78 -28.85 -13.81
CA LEU A 29 21.83 -27.50 -14.38
C LEU A 29 20.52 -27.09 -15.04
N ASN A 30 19.87 -28.01 -15.76
CA ASN A 30 18.57 -27.72 -16.38
C ASN A 30 17.48 -27.50 -15.32
N ASN A 31 17.48 -28.32 -14.26
CA ASN A 31 16.59 -28.11 -13.12
C ASN A 31 16.88 -26.79 -12.41
N PHE A 32 18.15 -26.39 -12.30
CA PHE A 32 18.53 -25.10 -11.72
C PHE A 32 18.03 -23.92 -12.55
N ALA A 33 18.12 -24.00 -13.89
CA ALA A 33 17.65 -22.97 -14.79
C ALA A 33 16.14 -22.70 -14.66
N HIS A 34 15.35 -23.71 -14.28
CA HIS A 34 13.91 -23.56 -14.01
C HIS A 34 13.59 -22.68 -12.78
N PHE A 35 14.55 -22.38 -11.89
CA PHE A 35 14.34 -21.47 -10.76
C PHE A 35 14.58 -20.00 -11.10
N ILE A 36 15.23 -19.68 -12.23
CA ILE A 36 15.47 -18.29 -12.64
C ILE A 36 14.15 -17.50 -12.73
N PRO A 37 13.08 -18.01 -13.36
CA PRO A 37 11.78 -17.34 -13.36
C PRO A 37 11.21 -17.11 -11.96
N SER A 38 11.35 -18.09 -11.05
CA SER A 38 10.88 -17.98 -9.66
C SER A 38 11.58 -16.86 -8.89
N ILE A 39 12.89 -16.70 -9.09
CA ILE A 39 13.67 -15.60 -8.47
C ILE A 39 13.21 -14.25 -9.02
N VAL A 40 12.99 -14.14 -10.34
CA VAL A 40 12.46 -12.91 -10.96
C VAL A 40 11.07 -12.57 -10.42
N GLN A 41 10.18 -13.57 -10.32
CA GLN A 41 8.82 -13.39 -9.82
C GLN A 41 8.80 -13.00 -8.33
N ALA A 42 9.67 -13.60 -7.51
CA ALA A 42 9.84 -13.24 -6.11
C ALA A 42 10.29 -11.78 -5.97
N LYS A 43 11.29 -11.34 -6.77
CA LYS A 43 11.77 -9.96 -6.77
C LYS A 43 10.68 -8.96 -7.18
N ILE A 44 9.88 -9.27 -8.21
CA ILE A 44 8.76 -8.40 -8.63
C ILE A 44 7.70 -8.31 -7.53
N SER A 45 7.38 -9.43 -6.89
CA SER A 45 6.37 -9.47 -5.81
C SER A 45 6.83 -8.70 -4.58
N LEU A 46 8.09 -8.88 -4.18
CA LEU A 46 8.69 -8.13 -3.07
C LEU A 46 8.72 -6.63 -3.36
N ARG A 47 9.01 -6.22 -4.60
CA ARG A 47 8.91 -4.81 -5.00
C ARG A 47 7.51 -4.26 -4.81
N ARG A 48 6.48 -4.97 -5.30
CA ARG A 48 5.07 -4.54 -5.16
C ARG A 48 4.66 -4.42 -3.70
N LEU A 49 5.08 -5.35 -2.85
CA LEU A 49 4.85 -5.28 -1.40
C LEU A 49 5.56 -4.08 -0.77
N ASN A 50 6.82 -3.86 -1.11
CA ASN A 50 7.58 -2.71 -0.65
C ASN A 50 6.90 -1.40 -1.04
N ASP A 51 6.48 -1.28 -2.30
CA ASP A 51 5.79 -0.09 -2.81
C ASP A 51 4.45 0.15 -2.10
N PHE A 52 3.71 -0.91 -1.76
CA PHE A 52 2.47 -0.81 -0.99
C PHE A 52 2.72 -0.34 0.44
N LEU A 53 3.68 -0.95 1.14
CA LEU A 53 4.00 -0.62 2.53
C LEU A 53 4.61 0.78 2.70
N HIS A 54 5.23 1.34 1.65
CA HIS A 54 5.75 2.70 1.65
C HIS A 54 4.74 3.76 1.20
N LYS A 55 3.50 3.39 0.86
CA LYS A 55 2.46 4.40 0.65
C LYS A 55 2.13 5.06 1.99
N ASN A 56 2.20 6.39 2.01
CA ASN A 56 1.71 7.16 3.14
C ASN A 56 0.22 6.87 3.31
N ASP A 57 -0.17 6.33 4.46
CA ASP A 57 -1.57 6.32 4.87
C ASP A 57 -2.11 7.75 4.90
N ILE A 58 -3.43 7.89 4.78
CA ILE A 58 -4.12 9.18 4.95
C ILE A 58 -3.62 9.76 6.27
N ALA A 59 -2.89 10.87 6.18
CA ALA A 59 -2.12 11.37 7.29
C ALA A 59 -3.07 11.69 8.47
N LYS A 60 -2.73 11.19 9.66
CA LYS A 60 -3.55 11.33 10.88
C LYS A 60 -3.66 12.78 11.38
N ASP A 61 -3.00 13.72 10.70
CA ASP A 61 -2.98 15.16 10.94
C ASP A 61 -4.11 15.92 10.23
N VAL A 62 -4.93 15.23 9.42
CA VAL A 62 -6.10 15.82 8.75
C VAL A 62 -7.06 16.45 9.76
N VAL A 63 -7.34 15.71 10.85
CA VAL A 63 -8.17 16.14 11.97
C VAL A 63 -7.25 16.46 13.14
N LEU A 64 -7.19 17.73 13.53
CA LEU A 64 -6.41 18.12 14.69
C LEU A 64 -7.15 17.60 15.92
N GLN A 65 -6.59 16.59 16.57
CA GLN A 65 -6.96 16.20 17.94
C GLN A 65 -6.29 17.17 18.91
N ASP A 66 -6.60 18.46 18.79
CA ASP A 66 -6.17 19.40 19.82
C ASP A 66 -6.99 19.16 21.08
N LYS A 67 -6.34 19.35 22.24
CA LYS A 67 -6.90 19.14 23.58
C LYS A 67 -7.94 20.21 23.91
N TRP A 68 -9.06 20.22 23.21
CA TRP A 68 -10.28 20.96 23.57
C TRP A 68 -11.00 20.22 24.70
N ALA A 69 -10.28 19.89 25.78
CA ALA A 69 -10.80 19.08 26.87
C ALA A 69 -12.01 19.74 27.56
N ASP A 70 -12.06 21.08 27.56
CA ASP A 70 -13.11 21.91 28.19
C ASP A 70 -13.95 22.73 27.19
N SER A 71 -13.94 22.38 25.89
CA SER A 71 -14.84 23.04 24.94
C SER A 71 -16.24 22.45 25.01
N GLU A 72 -17.27 23.30 24.96
CA GLU A 72 -18.66 22.91 24.72
C GLU A 72 -18.87 22.36 23.29
N VAL A 73 -17.85 22.44 22.42
CA VAL A 73 -17.90 22.04 21.01
C VAL A 73 -17.15 20.73 20.77
N SER A 74 -17.87 19.76 20.22
CA SER A 74 -17.37 18.41 19.89
C SER A 74 -16.83 18.27 18.46
N VAL A 75 -17.40 18.99 17.49
CA VAL A 75 -16.95 19.02 16.09
C VAL A 75 -16.97 20.47 15.63
N HIS A 76 -15.84 20.94 15.09
CA HIS A 76 -15.73 22.26 14.48
C HIS A 76 -15.04 22.14 13.12
N ILE A 77 -15.69 22.66 12.08
CA ILE A 77 -15.18 22.74 10.72
C ILE A 77 -15.30 24.19 10.26
N ASP A 78 -14.18 24.80 9.88
CA ASP A 78 -14.12 26.13 9.26
C ASP A 78 -13.55 26.00 7.85
N LYS A 79 -14.34 26.42 6.86
CA LYS A 79 -14.03 26.41 5.42
C LYS A 79 -13.45 25.08 4.94
N GLY A 80 -14.02 23.98 5.42
CA GLY A 80 -13.51 22.63 5.17
C GLY A 80 -13.68 22.22 3.72
N GLU A 81 -12.59 21.82 3.08
CA GLU A 81 -12.60 21.19 1.76
C GLU A 81 -11.98 19.79 1.81
N PHE A 82 -12.70 18.80 1.29
CA PHE A 82 -12.32 17.40 1.41
C PHE A 82 -12.33 16.65 0.08
N LYS A 83 -11.33 15.78 -0.09
CA LYS A 83 -11.09 14.94 -1.28
C LYS A 83 -10.86 13.48 -0.88
N TRP A 84 -11.37 12.55 -1.69
CA TRP A 84 -11.06 11.13 -1.55
C TRP A 84 -9.64 10.78 -1.99
N THR A 85 -9.10 11.53 -2.94
CA THR A 85 -7.73 11.37 -3.44
C THR A 85 -7.01 12.71 -3.44
N PRO A 86 -5.73 12.78 -3.04
CA PRO A 86 -4.96 14.03 -3.06
C PRO A 86 -4.88 14.64 -4.47
N SER A 87 -4.83 13.78 -5.49
CA SER A 87 -4.76 14.15 -6.90
C SER A 87 -6.11 14.48 -7.54
N GLY A 88 -7.20 14.44 -6.79
CA GLY A 88 -8.53 14.78 -7.32
C GLY A 88 -8.58 16.26 -7.72
N GLU A 89 -9.01 16.54 -8.95
CA GLU A 89 -9.18 17.92 -9.46
C GLU A 89 -10.16 18.70 -8.58
N HIS A 90 -11.33 18.12 -8.30
CA HIS A 90 -12.40 18.76 -7.53
C HIS A 90 -12.54 18.16 -6.12
N ALA A 91 -12.81 19.02 -5.14
CA ALA A 91 -13.19 18.58 -3.81
C ALA A 91 -14.61 18.02 -3.80
N THR A 92 -14.81 16.88 -3.13
CA THR A 92 -16.14 16.25 -2.97
C THR A 92 -17.01 17.07 -2.03
N LEU A 93 -16.40 17.67 -1.01
CA LEU A 93 -17.03 18.59 -0.07
C LEU A 93 -16.27 19.91 -0.14
N GLN A 94 -16.98 21.03 -0.30
CA GLN A 94 -16.41 22.36 -0.47
C GLN A 94 -17.14 23.36 0.42
N GLY A 95 -16.39 24.24 1.07
CA GLY A 95 -16.96 25.32 1.90
C GLY A 95 -17.86 24.79 3.02
N ILE A 96 -17.44 23.74 3.71
CA ILE A 96 -18.19 23.21 4.85
C ILE A 96 -17.86 24.04 6.09
N ASP A 97 -18.85 24.71 6.64
CA ASP A 97 -18.79 25.41 7.93
C ASP A 97 -19.80 24.78 8.89
N MET A 98 -19.32 24.24 10.01
CA MET A 98 -20.17 23.50 10.94
C MET A 98 -19.60 23.51 12.36
N GLU A 99 -20.50 23.65 13.33
CA GLU A 99 -20.21 23.53 14.75
C GLU A 99 -21.23 22.62 15.42
N ILE A 100 -20.77 21.60 16.15
CA ILE A 100 -21.62 20.64 16.86
C ILE A 100 -21.27 20.67 18.34
N ALA A 101 -22.20 21.15 19.17
CA ALA A 101 -22.06 21.17 20.62
C ALA A 101 -22.04 19.75 21.21
N LYS A 102 -21.33 19.58 22.32
CA LYS A 102 -21.25 18.34 23.08
C LYS A 102 -22.64 17.93 23.59
N GLY A 103 -22.96 16.65 23.48
CA GLY A 103 -24.26 16.10 23.89
C GLY A 103 -25.43 16.44 22.95
N SER A 104 -25.17 17.09 21.81
CA SER A 104 -26.20 17.34 20.81
C SER A 104 -26.50 16.11 19.94
N PHE A 105 -27.74 16.01 19.47
CA PHE A 105 -28.17 15.00 18.51
C PHE A 105 -28.47 15.68 17.17
N VAL A 106 -27.59 15.48 16.19
CA VAL A 106 -27.66 16.16 14.88
C VAL A 106 -27.94 15.14 13.77
N ALA A 107 -28.86 15.49 12.87
CA ALA A 107 -29.17 14.69 11.68
C ALA A 107 -28.73 15.41 10.40
N VAL A 108 -28.01 14.72 9.52
CA VAL A 108 -27.60 15.23 8.22
C VAL A 108 -28.56 14.72 7.14
N VAL A 109 -29.27 15.64 6.48
CA VAL A 109 -30.27 15.33 5.44
C VAL A 109 -29.91 15.97 4.10
N GLY A 110 -30.38 15.36 3.01
CA GLY A 110 -30.13 15.85 1.65
C GLY A 110 -30.27 14.74 0.59
N SER A 111 -30.34 15.13 -0.68
CA SER A 111 -30.52 14.21 -1.82
C SER A 111 -29.41 13.17 -1.95
N VAL A 112 -29.68 12.06 -2.63
CA VAL A 112 -28.65 11.03 -2.90
C VAL A 112 -27.51 11.66 -3.71
N GLY A 113 -26.25 11.35 -3.35
CA GLY A 113 -25.06 11.86 -4.04
C GLY A 113 -24.53 13.22 -3.57
N THR A 114 -25.17 13.89 -2.61
CA THR A 114 -24.72 15.21 -2.11
C THR A 114 -23.55 15.17 -1.11
N GLY A 115 -22.93 14.01 -0.89
CA GLY A 115 -21.76 13.89 -0.01
C GLY A 115 -22.04 13.70 1.48
N LYS A 116 -23.27 13.34 1.91
CA LYS A 116 -23.58 13.06 3.33
C LYS A 116 -22.66 12.00 3.97
N SER A 117 -22.50 10.86 3.31
CA SER A 117 -21.58 9.81 3.78
C SER A 117 -20.13 10.27 3.74
N SER A 118 -19.76 11.09 2.74
CA SER A 118 -18.44 11.72 2.67
C SER A 118 -18.21 12.67 3.83
N LEU A 119 -19.21 13.44 4.27
CA LEU A 119 -19.09 14.33 5.43
C LEU A 119 -18.77 13.54 6.70
N LEU A 120 -19.43 12.40 6.92
CA LEU A 120 -19.11 11.52 8.03
C LEU A 120 -17.68 10.98 7.93
N SER A 121 -17.25 10.53 6.75
CA SER A 121 -15.87 10.09 6.52
C SER A 121 -14.84 11.21 6.73
N ALA A 122 -15.18 12.46 6.39
CA ALA A 122 -14.34 13.62 6.65
C ALA A 122 -14.18 13.89 8.15
N ILE A 123 -15.27 13.86 8.92
CA ILE A 123 -15.24 14.01 10.39
C ILE A 123 -14.43 12.88 11.05
N MET A 124 -14.52 11.65 10.52
CA MET A 124 -13.73 10.51 11.00
C MET A 124 -12.25 10.55 10.57
N GLY A 125 -11.82 11.54 9.78
CA GLY A 125 -10.44 11.65 9.29
C GLY A 125 -10.07 10.66 8.18
N GLN A 126 -11.06 10.11 7.48
CA GLN A 126 -10.87 9.14 6.38
C GLN A 126 -10.76 9.81 4.99
N MET A 127 -10.87 11.13 4.90
CA MET A 127 -10.73 11.89 3.66
C MET A 127 -9.57 12.88 3.79
N HIS A 128 -8.94 13.24 2.66
CA HIS A 128 -7.91 14.26 2.66
C HIS A 128 -8.52 15.65 2.75
N LYS A 129 -8.07 16.45 3.72
CA LYS A 129 -8.40 17.88 3.81
C LYS A 129 -7.45 18.67 2.91
N SER A 130 -7.99 19.35 1.89
CA SER A 130 -7.20 20.24 1.03
C SER A 130 -7.15 21.68 1.56
N HIS A 131 -8.20 22.12 2.25
CA HIS A 131 -8.32 23.47 2.80
C HIS A 131 -9.18 23.47 4.08
N GLY A 132 -9.03 24.52 4.88
CA GLY A 132 -9.78 24.74 6.11
C GLY A 132 -9.20 24.04 7.34
N THR A 133 -9.93 24.12 8.44
CA THR A 133 -9.57 23.49 9.73
C THR A 133 -10.68 22.57 10.21
N VAL A 134 -10.28 21.45 10.81
CA VAL A 134 -11.18 20.42 11.34
C VAL A 134 -10.68 19.98 12.69
N ASN A 135 -11.50 20.20 13.71
CA ASN A 135 -11.23 19.81 15.08
C ASN A 135 -12.35 18.89 15.54
N VAL A 136 -11.98 17.73 16.07
CA VAL A 136 -12.92 16.75 16.60
C VAL A 136 -12.44 16.33 17.98
N GLN A 137 -13.29 16.51 18.97
CA GLN A 137 -13.03 16.04 20.33
C GLN A 137 -13.36 14.56 20.41
N VAL A 138 -12.33 13.73 20.61
CA VAL A 138 -12.51 12.30 20.84
C VAL A 138 -12.67 12.06 22.35
N SER A 139 -13.86 11.69 22.78
CA SER A 139 -14.06 11.08 24.10
C SER A 139 -13.68 9.61 24.01
N ILE A 140 -12.53 9.22 24.57
CA ILE A 140 -12.13 7.82 24.76
C ILE A 140 -12.78 7.28 26.03
#